data_AF-A0A438KGB4-F1
#
_entry.id   AF-A0A438KGB4-F1
#
_cell.length_a   1.000
_cell.length_b   1.000
_cell.length_c   1.000
_cell.angle_alpha   90.00
_cell.angle_beta   90.00
_cell.angle_gamma   90.00
#
_symmetry.space_group_name_H-M   'P 1'
#
loop_
_entity.id
_entity.type
_entity.pdbx_description
1 polymer ?
#
loop_
_entity_poly.entity_id
_entity_poly.type
_entity_poly.pdbx_seq_one_letter_code
_entity_poly.pdbx_strand_id
1 'polypeptide(L)'
;MNVLGATYAATVFLGFTNASAVQSVVATERTVFYGERAAGMYSRLPYAFAQAFSIYDSYGSSLVLVAIETLYAAIQTLVYVLLYSMIGFHWQADKFLYFYYFIFMCFTYFLMYGMMVVALTPGHQIAAIVSSFVVSFWNSFSGFLIPWPLMPVWWRWYYWASPVAWTIYCVIASQVADKTSPLEIPGRDPMPVNEFLKANLGFDHDFRVPVVFAHLGWVLLFLFVFAYGIEFLNFVFANGKSIEVMDMWKI
;
A
#
# COMPACT_ATOMS: atom_id res chain seq x y z
N MET A 1 -6.23 18.18 15.89
CA MET A 1 -4.86 17.90 15.37
C MET A 1 -4.36 16.51 15.76
N ASN A 2 -4.59 16.06 17.01
CA ASN A 2 -4.13 14.74 17.50
C ASN A 2 -4.64 13.54 16.68
N VAL A 3 -5.91 13.56 16.25
CA VAL A 3 -6.49 12.47 15.43
C VAL A 3 -5.84 12.38 14.03
N LEU A 4 -5.52 13.52 13.41
CA LEU A 4 -4.82 13.60 12.13
C LEU A 4 -3.41 13.01 12.23
N GLY A 5 -2.70 13.33 13.32
CA GLY A 5 -1.36 12.78 13.57
C GLY A 5 -1.38 11.29 13.91
N ALA A 6 -2.34 10.85 14.72
CA ALA A 6 -2.49 9.44 15.07
C ALA A 6 -2.79 8.57 13.84
N THR A 7 -3.69 9.03 12.97
CA THR A 7 -4.03 8.33 11.72
C THR A 7 -2.85 8.30 10.75
N TYR A 8 -2.16 9.42 10.55
CA TYR A 8 -0.92 9.47 9.74
C TYR A 8 0.17 8.51 10.27
N ALA A 9 0.46 8.58 11.58
CA ALA A 9 1.48 7.73 12.18
C ALA A 9 1.12 6.25 12.06
N ALA A 10 -0.14 5.88 12.32
CA ALA A 10 -0.61 4.51 12.17
C ALA A 10 -0.48 4.04 10.71
N THR A 11 -0.99 4.79 9.74
CA THR A 11 -0.97 4.42 8.32
C THR A 11 0.45 4.23 7.79
N VAL A 12 1.34 5.21 8.02
CA VAL A 12 2.70 5.18 7.43
C VAL A 12 3.57 4.16 8.13
N PHE A 13 3.61 4.17 9.47
CA PHE A 13 4.52 3.31 10.23
C PHE A 13 4.15 1.84 10.06
N LEU A 14 2.86 1.52 10.20
CA LEU A 14 2.39 0.14 10.14
C LEU A 14 2.35 -0.38 8.70
N GLY A 15 1.95 0.48 7.75
CA GLY A 15 2.03 0.17 6.33
C GLY A 15 3.46 -0.17 5.89
N PHE A 16 4.44 0.64 6.30
CA PHE A 16 5.85 0.39 6.00
C PHE A 16 6.39 -0.88 6.67
N THR A 17 5.97 -1.15 7.91
CA THR A 17 6.37 -2.36 8.64
C THR A 17 5.86 -3.62 7.92
N ASN A 18 4.61 -3.61 7.47
CA ASN A 18 4.02 -4.71 6.68
C ASN A 18 4.76 -4.91 5.36
N ALA A 19 5.07 -3.83 4.64
CA ALA A 19 5.81 -3.89 3.38
C ALA A 19 7.21 -4.53 3.60
N SER A 20 7.92 -4.11 4.65
CA SER A 20 9.25 -4.63 4.99
C SER A 20 9.22 -6.12 5.38
N ALA A 21 8.18 -6.53 6.11
CA ALA A 21 7.99 -7.95 6.48
C ALA A 21 7.81 -8.81 5.23
N VAL A 22 6.89 -8.44 4.34
CA VAL A 22 6.65 -9.15 3.07
C VAL A 22 7.91 -9.20 2.19
N GLN A 23 8.72 -8.15 2.17
CA GLN A 23 9.96 -8.14 1.39
C GLN A 23 10.93 -9.24 1.79
N SER A 24 10.99 -9.56 3.08
CA SER A 24 11.87 -10.62 3.59
C SER A 24 11.32 -12.01 3.28
N VAL A 25 10.00 -12.20 3.40
CA VAL A 25 9.29 -13.44 3.07
C VAL A 25 9.47 -13.77 1.58
N VAL A 26 9.07 -12.85 0.69
CA VAL A 26 9.15 -13.06 -0.76
C VAL A 26 10.58 -13.24 -1.24
N ALA A 27 11.56 -12.54 -0.65
CA ALA A 27 12.96 -12.74 -0.99
C ALA A 27 13.45 -14.15 -0.63
N THR A 28 12.97 -14.71 0.48
CA THR A 28 13.30 -16.07 0.93
C THR A 28 12.60 -17.13 0.07
N GLU A 29 11.32 -16.94 -0.23
CA GLU A 29 10.58 -17.84 -1.12
C GLU A 29 11.20 -17.89 -2.52
N ARG A 30 11.67 -16.74 -3.02
CA ARG A 30 12.35 -16.64 -4.31
C ARG A 30 13.63 -17.48 -4.35
N THR A 31 14.46 -17.48 -3.31
CA THR A 31 15.71 -18.27 -3.30
C THR A 31 15.43 -19.77 -3.22
N VAL A 32 14.43 -20.18 -2.42
CA VAL A 32 13.98 -21.58 -2.34
C VAL A 32 13.43 -22.04 -3.68
N PHE A 33 12.57 -21.25 -4.32
CA PHE A 33 11.97 -21.56 -5.62
C PHE A 33 13.04 -21.78 -6.71
N TYR A 34 14.05 -20.92 -6.80
CA TYR A 34 15.13 -21.11 -7.78
C TYR A 34 16.00 -22.32 -7.44
N GLY A 35 16.25 -22.62 -6.16
CA GLY A 35 16.99 -23.80 -5.73
C GLY A 35 16.28 -25.11 -6.06
N GLU A 36 14.99 -25.21 -5.75
CA GLU A 36 14.15 -26.38 -6.05
C GLU A 36 13.94 -26.57 -7.56
N ARG A 37 13.88 -25.48 -8.33
CA ARG A 37 13.84 -25.51 -9.80
C ARG A 37 15.14 -26.03 -10.40
N ALA A 38 16.28 -25.62 -9.84
CA ALA A 38 17.59 -26.11 -10.27
C ALA A 38 17.82 -27.60 -9.93
N ALA A 39 17.23 -28.07 -8.82
CA ALA A 39 17.28 -29.49 -8.41
C ALA A 39 16.33 -30.40 -9.21
N GLY A 40 15.50 -29.84 -10.11
CA GLY A 40 14.46 -30.60 -10.84
C GLY A 40 13.39 -31.19 -9.93
N MET A 41 13.30 -30.74 -8.67
CA MET A 41 12.41 -31.29 -7.64
C MET A 41 10.99 -30.73 -7.70
N TYR A 42 10.73 -29.70 -8.52
CA TYR A 42 9.38 -29.25 -8.84
C TYR A 42 8.63 -30.31 -9.66
N SER A 43 8.13 -31.33 -8.98
CA SER A 43 7.02 -32.13 -9.49
C SER A 43 5.73 -31.32 -9.36
N ARG A 44 4.74 -31.67 -10.18
CA ARG A 44 3.45 -31.00 -10.38
C ARG A 44 2.61 -30.69 -9.11
N LEU A 45 3.04 -31.03 -7.89
CA LEU A 45 2.26 -30.98 -6.64
C LEU A 45 2.07 -29.58 -6.02
N PRO A 46 3.10 -28.72 -5.83
CA PRO A 46 2.86 -27.33 -5.40
C PRO A 46 2.10 -26.54 -6.48
N TYR A 47 2.35 -26.87 -7.75
CA TYR A 47 1.60 -26.35 -8.90
C TYR A 47 0.14 -26.84 -8.91
N ALA A 48 -0.14 -28.08 -8.52
CA ALA A 48 -1.50 -28.63 -8.44
C ALA A 48 -2.31 -28.05 -7.27
N PHE A 49 -1.68 -27.72 -6.14
CA PHE A 49 -2.35 -26.98 -5.06
C PHE A 49 -2.64 -25.52 -5.44
N ALA A 50 -1.72 -24.86 -6.17
CA ALA A 50 -1.97 -23.54 -6.74
C ALA A 50 -3.04 -23.58 -7.85
N GLN A 51 -3.07 -24.63 -8.67
CA GLN A 51 -3.98 -24.82 -9.80
C GLN A 51 -5.37 -25.32 -9.37
N ALA A 52 -5.51 -25.99 -8.24
CA ALA A 52 -6.80 -26.38 -7.66
C ALA A 52 -7.58 -25.17 -7.10
N PHE A 53 -6.88 -24.11 -6.68
CA PHE A 53 -7.49 -22.84 -6.28
C PHE A 53 -7.53 -21.79 -7.42
N SER A 54 -6.67 -21.94 -8.43
CA SER A 54 -6.62 -21.10 -9.64
C SER A 54 -7.30 -21.79 -10.81
N ILE A 55 -8.64 -21.71 -10.85
CA ILE A 55 -9.37 -21.78 -12.12
C ILE A 55 -8.78 -20.68 -13.01
N TYR A 56 -8.18 -21.06 -14.14
CA TYR A 56 -7.44 -20.25 -15.13
C TYR A 56 -5.90 -20.15 -14.96
N ASP A 57 -5.24 -20.93 -15.82
CA ASP A 57 -4.02 -20.72 -16.63
C ASP A 57 -2.95 -19.67 -16.25
N SER A 58 -1.68 -20.10 -16.42
CA SER A 58 -0.41 -19.35 -16.50
C SER A 58 0.02 -18.39 -15.36
N TYR A 59 -0.89 -17.83 -14.54
CA TYR A 59 -0.58 -16.84 -13.48
C TYR A 59 -0.81 -17.38 -12.05
N GLY A 60 -1.22 -18.64 -11.92
CA GLY A 60 -1.74 -19.21 -10.67
C GLY A 60 -0.77 -19.25 -9.49
N SER A 61 0.55 -19.26 -9.69
CA SER A 61 1.51 -19.35 -8.57
C SER A 61 1.72 -18.02 -7.83
N SER A 62 1.74 -16.89 -8.54
CA SER A 62 1.93 -15.56 -7.91
C SER A 62 0.65 -15.02 -7.28
N LEU A 63 -0.52 -15.39 -7.83
CA LEU A 63 -1.82 -14.99 -7.27
C LEU A 63 -2.14 -15.67 -5.93
N VAL A 64 -1.59 -16.85 -5.66
CA VAL A 64 -1.80 -17.57 -4.40
C VAL A 64 -1.11 -16.86 -3.23
N LEU A 65 0.13 -16.39 -3.42
CA LEU A 65 0.82 -15.60 -2.40
C LEU A 65 0.07 -14.29 -2.13
N VAL A 66 -0.34 -13.60 -3.19
CA VAL A 66 -1.17 -12.38 -3.09
C VAL A 66 -2.48 -12.64 -2.32
N ALA A 67 -3.15 -13.76 -2.58
CA ALA A 67 -4.39 -14.12 -1.89
C ALA A 67 -4.16 -14.42 -0.40
N ILE A 68 -3.11 -15.18 -0.08
CA ILE A 68 -2.74 -15.51 1.31
C ILE A 68 -2.37 -14.24 2.07
N GLU A 69 -1.53 -13.38 1.49
CA GLU A 69 -1.14 -12.10 2.11
C GLU A 69 -2.35 -11.16 2.29
N THR A 70 -3.29 -11.16 1.36
CA THR A 70 -4.54 -10.37 1.48
C THR A 70 -5.43 -10.91 2.61
N LEU A 71 -5.48 -12.22 2.83
CA LEU A 71 -6.16 -12.83 3.97
C LEU A 71 -5.50 -12.46 5.30
N TYR A 72 -4.16 -12.49 5.36
CA TYR A 72 -3.42 -12.01 6.53
C TYR A 72 -3.69 -10.52 6.80
N ALA A 73 -3.72 -9.69 5.76
CA ALA A 73 -4.07 -8.27 5.87
C ALA A 73 -5.48 -8.06 6.42
N ALA A 74 -6.46 -8.87 6.00
CA ALA A 74 -7.82 -8.81 6.49
C ALA A 74 -7.89 -9.12 7.99
N ILE A 75 -7.23 -10.20 8.44
CA ILE A 75 -7.16 -10.56 9.87
C ILE A 75 -6.46 -9.46 10.66
N GLN A 76 -5.36 -8.93 10.14
CA GLN A 76 -4.65 -7.82 10.76
C GLN A 76 -5.56 -6.60 10.91
N THR A 77 -6.34 -6.24 9.88
CA THR A 77 -7.28 -5.11 9.98
C THR A 77 -8.37 -5.28 11.01
N LEU A 78 -8.81 -6.51 11.30
CA LEU A 78 -9.75 -6.77 12.38
C LEU A 78 -9.14 -6.44 13.75
N VAL A 79 -7.85 -6.73 13.96
CA VAL A 79 -7.15 -6.31 15.19
C VAL A 79 -7.05 -4.79 15.27
N TYR A 80 -6.87 -4.11 14.13
CA TYR A 80 -6.82 -2.65 14.06
C TYR A 80 -8.14 -1.94 14.37
N VAL A 81 -9.27 -2.65 14.38
CA VAL A 81 -10.54 -2.13 14.90
C VAL A 81 -10.41 -1.67 16.35
N LEU A 82 -9.50 -2.26 17.14
CA LEU A 82 -9.24 -1.79 18.51
C LEU A 82 -8.74 -0.33 18.54
N LEU A 83 -7.98 0.12 17.53
CA LEU A 83 -7.57 1.53 17.44
C LEU A 83 -8.77 2.46 17.22
N TYR A 84 -9.80 2.01 16.49
CA TYR A 84 -11.03 2.78 16.30
C TYR A 84 -11.69 3.09 17.65
N SER A 85 -11.76 2.08 18.52
CA SER A 85 -12.26 2.20 19.89
C SER A 85 -11.38 3.12 20.74
N MET A 86 -10.06 2.98 20.66
CA MET A 86 -9.10 3.74 21.48
C MET A 86 -9.03 5.22 21.12
N ILE A 87 -9.18 5.57 19.83
CA ILE A 87 -9.25 6.97 19.38
C ILE A 87 -10.56 7.64 19.83
N GLY A 88 -11.59 6.84 20.15
CA GLY A 88 -12.90 7.34 20.56
C GLY A 88 -13.74 7.82 19.39
N PHE A 89 -13.62 7.18 18.22
CA PHE A 89 -14.49 7.47 17.09
C PHE A 89 -15.95 7.09 17.39
N HIS A 90 -16.88 7.79 16.76
CA HIS A 90 -18.30 7.57 17.00
C HIS A 90 -18.74 6.23 16.41
N TRP A 91 -19.38 5.38 17.20
CA TRP A 91 -19.85 4.07 16.74
C TRP A 91 -21.10 4.20 15.86
N GLN A 92 -20.88 4.39 14.56
CA GLN A 92 -21.88 4.26 13.52
C GLN A 92 -21.39 3.26 12.46
N ALA A 93 -22.31 2.43 11.95
CA ALA A 93 -21.96 1.33 11.06
C ALA A 93 -21.34 1.79 9.74
N ASP A 94 -21.82 2.89 9.17
CA ASP A 94 -21.29 3.49 7.94
C ASP A 94 -19.85 3.98 8.14
N LYS A 95 -19.59 4.79 9.17
CA LYS A 95 -18.26 5.33 9.50
C LYS A 95 -17.27 4.22 9.82
N PHE A 96 -17.72 3.20 10.53
CA PHE A 96 -16.92 2.04 10.86
C PHE A 96 -16.52 1.24 9.61
N LEU A 97 -17.48 0.95 8.71
CA LEU A 97 -17.20 0.22 7.47
C LEU A 97 -16.24 0.98 6.56
N TYR A 98 -16.40 2.30 6.43
CA TYR A 98 -15.44 3.13 5.69
C TYR A 98 -14.05 3.07 6.31
N PHE A 99 -13.94 3.21 7.64
CA PHE A 99 -12.66 3.11 8.32
C PHE A 99 -12.00 1.74 8.08
N TYR A 100 -12.74 0.65 8.26
CA TYR A 100 -12.25 -0.70 8.02
C TYR A 100 -11.77 -0.87 6.57
N TYR A 101 -12.57 -0.43 5.60
CA TYR A 101 -12.23 -0.50 4.18
C TYR A 101 -10.93 0.25 3.85
N PHE A 102 -10.76 1.49 4.32
CA PHE A 102 -9.57 2.29 3.99
C PHE A 102 -8.30 1.75 4.66
N ILE A 103 -8.38 1.26 5.90
CA ILE A 103 -7.23 0.63 6.56
C ILE A 103 -6.88 -0.71 5.90
N PHE A 104 -7.89 -1.49 5.49
CA PHE A 104 -7.68 -2.73 4.74
C PHE A 104 -6.98 -2.48 3.41
N MET A 105 -7.53 -1.58 2.60
CA MET A 105 -6.90 -1.17 1.35
C MET A 105 -5.50 -0.60 1.58
N CYS A 106 -5.28 0.11 2.70
CA CYS A 106 -3.97 0.61 3.07
C CYS A 106 -2.94 -0.49 3.20
N PHE A 107 -3.23 -1.51 4.00
CA PHE A 107 -2.30 -2.62 4.17
C PHE A 107 -2.15 -3.42 2.89
N THR A 108 -3.23 -3.65 2.15
CA THR A 108 -3.14 -4.37 0.86
C THR A 108 -2.23 -3.65 -0.12
N TYR A 109 -2.34 -2.34 -0.33
CA TYR A 109 -1.45 -1.66 -1.28
C TYR A 109 0.00 -1.63 -0.79
N PHE A 110 0.25 -1.52 0.52
CA PHE A 110 1.61 -1.56 1.06
C PHE A 110 2.25 -2.95 0.89
N LEU A 111 1.45 -4.01 1.03
CA LEU A 111 1.89 -5.37 0.74
C LEU A 111 2.21 -5.54 -0.75
N MET A 112 1.32 -5.13 -1.65
CA MET A 112 1.57 -5.19 -3.10
C MET A 112 2.79 -4.36 -3.49
N TYR A 113 2.97 -3.19 -2.89
CA TYR A 113 4.16 -2.36 -3.09
C TYR A 113 5.43 -3.07 -2.62
N GLY A 114 5.43 -3.68 -1.44
CA GLY A 114 6.55 -4.46 -0.92
C GLY A 114 6.97 -5.58 -1.88
N MET A 115 5.99 -6.34 -2.37
CA MET A 115 6.19 -7.41 -3.36
C MET A 115 6.72 -6.88 -4.69
N MET A 116 6.14 -5.80 -5.21
CA MET A 116 6.57 -5.13 -6.44
C MET A 116 8.06 -4.76 -6.37
N VAL A 117 8.53 -4.17 -5.26
CA VAL A 117 9.93 -3.75 -5.15
C VAL A 117 10.89 -4.95 -5.12
N VAL A 118 10.52 -6.07 -4.50
CA VAL A 118 11.34 -7.30 -4.56
C VAL A 118 11.37 -7.90 -5.96
N ALA A 119 10.25 -7.87 -6.68
CA ALA A 119 10.20 -8.35 -8.06
C ALA A 119 11.06 -7.51 -9.01
N LEU A 120 11.15 -6.20 -8.77
CA LEU A 120 11.95 -5.27 -9.58
C LEU A 120 13.44 -5.23 -9.21
N THR A 121 13.86 -5.90 -8.13
CA THR A 121 15.24 -5.78 -7.64
C THR A 121 15.95 -7.13 -7.51
N PRO A 122 17.27 -7.17 -7.78
CA PRO A 122 18.02 -8.41 -7.74
C PRO A 122 18.26 -8.91 -6.30
N GLY A 123 18.21 -8.05 -5.28
CA GLY A 123 18.50 -8.44 -3.90
C GLY A 123 17.68 -7.68 -2.86
N HIS A 124 17.43 -8.32 -1.71
CA HIS A 124 16.64 -7.76 -0.61
C HIS A 124 17.21 -6.44 -0.07
N GLN A 125 18.54 -6.31 0.02
CA GLN A 125 19.17 -5.06 0.50
C GLN A 125 18.88 -3.88 -0.45
N ILE A 126 18.91 -4.10 -1.76
CA ILE A 126 18.60 -3.08 -2.75
C ILE A 126 17.10 -2.73 -2.69
N ALA A 127 16.24 -3.76 -2.56
CA ALA A 127 14.80 -3.58 -2.37
C ALA A 127 14.49 -2.67 -1.17
N ALA A 128 15.15 -2.91 -0.03
CA ALA A 128 14.97 -2.12 1.19
C ALA A 128 15.40 -0.66 0.99
N ILE A 129 16.55 -0.41 0.37
CA ILE A 129 17.05 0.95 0.11
C ILE A 129 16.09 1.73 -0.80
N VAL A 130 15.67 1.12 -1.91
CA VAL A 130 14.70 1.74 -2.84
C VAL A 130 13.37 2.01 -2.13
N SER A 131 12.93 1.07 -1.30
CA SER A 131 11.67 1.19 -0.58
C SER A 131 11.68 2.32 0.44
N SER A 132 12.74 2.43 1.24
CA SER A 132 12.90 3.51 2.21
C SER A 132 12.94 4.88 1.54
N PHE A 133 13.59 4.99 0.37
CA PHE A 133 13.61 6.23 -0.39
C PHE A 133 12.21 6.67 -0.83
N VAL A 134 11.45 5.79 -1.51
CA VAL A 134 10.10 6.11 -1.99
C VAL A 134 9.14 6.40 -0.84
N VAL A 135 9.21 5.62 0.25
CA VAL A 135 8.36 5.84 1.44
C VAL A 135 8.70 7.16 2.11
N SER A 136 9.96 7.61 2.10
CA SER A 136 10.34 8.94 2.62
C SER A 136 9.68 10.09 1.83
N PHE A 137 9.51 9.93 0.52
CA PHE A 137 8.75 10.89 -0.28
C PHE A 137 7.25 10.83 0.03
N TRP A 138 6.65 9.63 0.10
CA TRP A 138 5.24 9.50 0.51
C TRP A 138 5.00 10.09 1.89
N ASN A 139 5.93 9.92 2.82
CA ASN A 139 5.90 10.46 4.15
C ASN A 139 5.80 12.00 4.14
N SER A 140 6.66 12.65 3.36
CA SER A 140 6.79 14.12 3.30
C SER A 140 5.58 14.79 2.64
N PHE A 141 5.02 14.18 1.59
CA PHE A 141 3.93 14.76 0.79
C PHE A 141 2.56 14.12 1.05
N SER A 142 2.39 13.43 2.16
CA SER A 142 1.13 12.79 2.59
C SER A 142 0.02 13.77 2.98
N GLY A 143 0.29 15.08 3.02
CA GLY A 143 -0.67 16.12 3.44
C GLY A 143 -0.73 16.37 4.95
N PHE A 144 -0.06 15.55 5.76
CA PHE A 144 0.05 15.76 7.21
C PHE A 144 1.20 16.73 7.56
N LEU A 145 2.42 16.41 7.12
CA LEU A 145 3.62 17.23 7.40
C LEU A 145 3.56 18.57 6.66
N ILE A 146 3.13 18.55 5.40
CA ILE A 146 2.92 19.74 4.58
C ILE A 146 1.46 19.72 4.11
N PRO A 147 0.58 20.56 4.68
CA PRO A 147 -0.81 20.68 4.27
C PRO A 147 -0.94 21.04 2.79
N TRP A 148 -1.97 20.49 2.12
CA TRP A 148 -2.15 20.68 0.69
C TRP A 148 -2.16 22.14 0.21
N PRO A 149 -2.85 23.09 0.89
CA PRO A 149 -2.88 24.48 0.46
C PRO A 149 -1.51 25.17 0.47
N LEU A 150 -0.61 24.72 1.34
CA LEU A 150 0.73 25.28 1.53
C LEU A 150 1.77 24.70 0.55
N MET A 151 1.42 23.63 -0.18
CA MET A 151 2.34 23.04 -1.14
C MET A 151 2.52 23.95 -2.38
N PRO A 152 3.77 24.16 -2.83
CA PRO A 152 4.04 24.86 -4.08
C PRO A 152 3.29 24.22 -5.25
N VAL A 153 2.78 25.03 -6.18
CA VAL A 153 1.89 24.58 -7.26
C VAL A 153 2.52 23.43 -8.07
N TRP A 154 3.83 23.48 -8.30
CA TRP A 154 4.56 22.44 -9.03
C TRP A 154 4.71 21.10 -8.30
N TRP A 155 4.53 21.03 -6.98
CA TRP A 155 4.57 19.77 -6.21
C TRP A 155 3.17 19.19 -5.94
N ARG A 156 2.09 19.91 -6.27
CA ARG A 156 0.71 19.49 -5.97
C ARG A 156 0.29 18.20 -6.69
N TRP A 157 0.89 17.88 -7.83
CA TRP A 157 0.59 16.62 -8.54
C TRP A 157 1.08 15.40 -7.75
N TYR A 158 2.20 15.53 -7.03
CA TYR A 158 2.79 14.40 -6.29
C TYR A 158 1.93 13.99 -5.09
N TYR A 159 1.22 14.93 -4.49
CA TYR A 159 0.20 14.62 -3.48
C TYR A 159 -0.83 13.61 -4.00
N TRP A 160 -1.31 13.80 -5.23
CA TRP A 160 -2.24 12.86 -5.87
C TRP A 160 -1.56 11.57 -6.35
N ALA A 161 -0.24 11.54 -6.49
CA ALA A 161 0.53 10.34 -6.79
C ALA A 161 0.90 9.50 -5.55
N SER A 162 0.64 9.99 -4.34
CA SER A 162 1.01 9.31 -3.09
C SER A 162 -0.18 8.54 -2.51
N PRO A 163 -0.21 7.20 -2.52
CA PRO A 163 -1.34 6.40 -2.01
C PRO A 163 -1.63 6.71 -0.52
N VAL A 164 -0.59 7.05 0.24
CA VAL A 164 -0.70 7.46 1.66
C VAL A 164 -1.55 8.72 1.83
N ALA A 165 -1.40 9.70 0.93
CA ALA A 165 -2.18 10.94 0.98
C ALA A 165 -3.68 10.65 0.82
N TRP A 166 -4.05 9.75 -0.09
CA TRP A 166 -5.43 9.31 -0.29
C TRP A 166 -6.00 8.61 0.95
N THR A 167 -5.21 7.75 1.61
CA THR A 167 -5.66 7.06 2.83
C THR A 167 -5.96 8.04 3.96
N ILE A 168 -5.04 8.98 4.24
CA ILE A 168 -5.23 9.98 5.30
C ILE A 168 -6.42 10.87 4.97
N TYR A 169 -6.51 11.31 3.71
CA TYR A 169 -7.64 12.09 3.21
C TYR A 169 -8.97 11.40 3.52
N CYS A 170 -9.08 10.11 3.20
CA CYS A 170 -10.34 9.40 3.34
C CYS A 170 -10.72 9.03 4.76
N VAL A 171 -9.75 8.66 5.60
CA VAL A 171 -10.01 8.43 7.02
C VAL A 171 -10.51 9.71 7.68
N ILE A 172 -9.92 10.87 7.37
CA ILE A 172 -10.35 12.14 7.95
C ILE A 172 -11.69 12.61 7.36
N ALA A 173 -11.87 12.48 6.05
CA ALA A 173 -13.12 12.84 5.37
C ALA A 173 -14.32 11.99 5.84
N SER A 174 -14.11 10.70 6.15
CA SER A 174 -15.18 9.81 6.64
C SER A 174 -15.51 10.02 8.12
N GLN A 175 -14.52 10.31 8.96
CA GLN A 175 -14.72 10.40 10.41
C GLN A 175 -15.07 11.81 10.90
N VAL A 176 -14.57 12.85 10.25
CA VAL A 176 -14.60 14.23 10.78
C VAL A 176 -15.30 15.23 9.84
N ALA A 177 -15.29 15.01 8.52
CA ALA A 177 -15.78 16.03 7.57
C ALA A 177 -17.31 16.19 7.51
N ASP A 178 -18.08 15.32 8.15
CA ASP A 178 -19.53 15.45 8.32
C ASP A 178 -19.92 16.28 9.56
N LYS A 179 -18.97 16.60 10.44
CA LYS A 179 -19.25 17.38 11.65
C LYS A 179 -19.38 18.86 11.31
N THR A 180 -20.52 19.45 11.66
CA THR A 180 -20.81 20.89 11.52
C THR A 180 -20.70 21.64 12.84
N SER A 181 -20.25 20.99 13.91
CA SER A 181 -20.07 21.62 15.22
C SER A 181 -19.14 22.84 15.11
N PRO A 182 -19.47 23.98 15.74
CA PRO A 182 -18.61 25.16 15.72
C PRO A 182 -17.29 24.83 16.42
N LEU A 183 -16.18 25.08 15.74
CA LEU A 183 -14.83 25.02 16.30
C LEU A 183 -14.44 26.40 16.81
N GLU A 184 -14.17 26.50 18.11
CA GLU A 184 -13.53 27.68 18.69
C GLU A 184 -12.04 27.67 18.31
N ILE A 185 -11.65 28.62 17.47
CA ILE A 185 -10.27 28.81 17.04
C ILE A 185 -9.74 30.01 17.84
N PRO A 186 -8.64 29.86 18.60
CA PRO A 186 -8.03 30.99 19.29
C PRO A 186 -7.71 32.13 18.30
N GLY A 187 -8.38 33.28 18.45
CA GLY A 187 -8.15 34.47 17.61
C GLY A 187 -8.94 34.53 16.30
N ARG A 188 -9.96 33.68 16.07
CA ARG A 188 -10.87 33.75 14.92
C ARG A 188 -12.32 33.48 15.35
N ASP A 189 -13.28 33.94 14.55
CA ASP A 189 -14.69 33.60 14.76
C ASP A 189 -14.91 32.08 14.67
N PRO A 190 -15.85 31.52 15.46
CA PRO A 190 -16.18 30.10 15.41
C PRO A 190 -16.63 29.72 14.00
N MET A 191 -15.98 28.71 13.42
CA MET A 191 -16.32 28.19 12.10
C MET A 191 -16.64 26.70 12.18
N PRO A 192 -17.51 26.16 11.31
CA PRO A 192 -17.86 24.75 11.37
C PRO A 192 -16.68 23.88 10.93
N VAL A 193 -16.59 22.65 11.47
CA VAL A 193 -15.42 21.76 11.27
C VAL A 193 -15.19 21.41 9.81
N ASN A 194 -16.25 21.13 9.06
CA ASN A 194 -16.18 20.85 7.62
C ASN A 194 -15.54 22.00 6.83
N GLU A 195 -15.89 23.26 7.11
CA GLU A 195 -15.36 24.43 6.44
C GLU A 195 -13.91 24.68 6.85
N PHE A 196 -13.57 24.47 8.12
CA PHE A 196 -12.18 24.52 8.59
C PHE A 196 -11.29 23.49 7.88
N LEU A 197 -11.77 22.24 7.76
CA LEU A 197 -11.07 21.16 7.08
C LEU A 197 -10.87 21.45 5.60
N LYS A 198 -11.88 22.00 4.92
CA LYS A 198 -11.79 22.38 3.51
C LYS A 198 -10.84 23.56 3.29
N ALA A 199 -10.96 24.61 4.09
CA ALA A 199 -10.18 25.84 3.92
C ALA A 199 -8.70 25.67 4.30
N ASN A 200 -8.40 24.95 5.38
CA ASN A 200 -7.03 24.85 5.92
C ASN A 200 -6.29 23.57 5.52
N LEU A 201 -7.00 22.49 5.24
CA LEU A 201 -6.40 21.17 4.95
C LEU A 201 -6.79 20.61 3.57
N GLY A 202 -7.80 21.18 2.91
CA GLY A 202 -8.25 20.74 1.58
C GLY A 202 -9.10 19.47 1.59
N PHE A 203 -9.59 19.02 2.75
CA PHE A 203 -10.40 17.81 2.86
C PHE A 203 -11.88 18.09 2.54
N ASP A 204 -12.39 17.46 1.49
CA ASP A 204 -13.79 17.50 1.05
C ASP A 204 -14.47 16.13 1.24
N HIS A 205 -15.68 16.14 1.81
CA HIS A 205 -16.50 14.97 2.10
C HIS A 205 -17.11 14.34 0.84
N ASP A 206 -17.33 15.14 -0.21
CA ASP A 206 -17.92 14.65 -1.47
C ASP A 206 -16.92 13.84 -2.31
N PHE A 207 -15.63 13.99 -2.01
CA PHE A 207 -14.55 13.29 -2.72
C PHE A 207 -14.32 11.84 -2.25
N ARG A 208 -15.18 11.28 -1.39
CA ARG A 208 -15.01 9.92 -0.84
C ARG A 208 -15.06 8.82 -1.90
N VAL A 209 -16.01 8.90 -2.85
CA VAL A 209 -16.21 7.85 -3.87
C VAL A 209 -15.01 7.75 -4.83
N PRO A 210 -14.48 8.86 -5.39
CA PRO A 210 -13.24 8.83 -6.18
C PRO A 210 -12.07 8.19 -5.44
N VAL A 211 -11.93 8.45 -4.13
CA VAL A 211 -10.81 7.94 -3.35
C VAL A 211 -10.91 6.43 -3.12
N VAL A 212 -12.12 5.88 -2.94
CA VAL A 212 -12.36 4.43 -2.88
C VAL A 212 -11.83 3.75 -4.14
N PHE A 213 -12.21 4.27 -5.32
CA PHE A 213 -11.71 3.73 -6.60
C PHE A 213 -10.22 3.95 -6.80
N ALA A 214 -9.66 5.07 -6.32
CA ALA A 214 -8.23 5.33 -6.40
C ALA A 214 -7.40 4.29 -5.62
N HIS A 215 -7.87 3.85 -4.43
CA HIS A 215 -7.18 2.79 -3.67
C HIS A 215 -7.18 1.45 -4.43
N LEU A 216 -8.32 1.07 -5.02
CA LEU A 216 -8.38 -0.11 -5.89
C LEU A 216 -7.42 0.04 -7.08
N GLY A 217 -7.35 1.22 -7.69
CA GLY A 217 -6.42 1.53 -8.76
C GLY A 217 -4.95 1.31 -8.35
N TRP A 218 -4.56 1.78 -7.17
CA TRP A 218 -3.19 1.56 -6.64
C TRP A 218 -2.87 0.08 -6.39
N VAL A 219 -3.80 -0.67 -5.80
CA VAL A 219 -3.64 -2.11 -5.57
C VAL A 219 -3.44 -2.84 -6.91
N LEU A 220 -4.30 -2.57 -7.89
CA LEU A 220 -4.21 -3.17 -9.23
C LEU A 220 -2.94 -2.76 -9.97
N LEU A 221 -2.51 -1.49 -9.84
CA LEU A 221 -1.28 -0.99 -10.45
C LEU A 221 -0.05 -1.71 -9.88
N PHE A 222 0.07 -1.82 -8.56
CA PHE A 222 1.20 -2.51 -7.94
C PHE A 222 1.17 -4.01 -8.26
N LEU A 223 -0.01 -4.63 -8.28
CA LEU A 223 -0.17 -6.02 -8.69
C LEU A 223 0.27 -6.24 -10.14
N PHE A 224 -0.12 -5.37 -11.06
CA PHE A 224 0.26 -5.43 -12.46
C PHE A 224 1.77 -5.31 -12.65
N VAL A 225 2.40 -4.34 -12.00
CA VAL A 225 3.86 -4.15 -12.06
C VAL A 225 4.60 -5.32 -11.43
N PHE A 226 4.07 -5.89 -10.33
CA PHE A 226 4.61 -7.09 -9.71
C PHE A 226 4.56 -8.30 -10.65
N ALA A 227 3.39 -8.57 -11.25
CA ALA A 227 3.20 -9.67 -12.20
C ALA A 227 4.13 -9.53 -13.41
N TYR A 228 4.18 -8.34 -14.00
CA TYR A 228 5.08 -8.02 -15.11
C TYR A 228 6.56 -8.15 -14.72
N GLY A 229 6.92 -7.70 -13.51
CA GLY A 229 8.28 -7.77 -12.98
C GLY A 229 8.78 -9.20 -12.84
N ILE A 230 7.95 -10.12 -12.35
CA ILE A 230 8.32 -11.54 -12.24
C ILE A 230 8.47 -12.20 -13.62
N GLU A 231 7.63 -11.83 -14.59
CA GLU A 231 7.66 -12.42 -15.92
C GLU A 231 8.88 -11.98 -16.74
N PHE A 232 9.24 -10.70 -16.67
CA PHE A 232 10.32 -10.12 -17.47
C PHE A 232 11.68 -10.10 -16.76
N LEU A 233 11.73 -9.97 -15.43
CA LEU A 233 12.99 -9.79 -14.70
C LEU A 233 13.39 -11.10 -14.02
N ASN A 234 14.15 -11.91 -14.76
CA ASN A 234 14.67 -13.18 -14.26
C ASN A 234 15.99 -12.94 -13.51
N PHE A 235 15.92 -12.43 -12.26
CA PHE A 235 17.11 -12.21 -11.43
C PHE A 235 17.67 -13.53 -10.87
N VAL A 236 18.25 -14.35 -11.75
CA VAL A 236 18.96 -15.58 -11.41
C VAL A 236 20.43 -15.24 -11.14
N PHE A 237 20.84 -15.26 -9.87
CA PHE A 237 22.26 -15.35 -9.52
C PHE A 237 22.71 -16.81 -9.58
N ALA A 238 22.82 -17.37 -10.78
CA ALA A 238 23.58 -18.59 -11.00
C ALA A 238 25.06 -18.21 -11.13
N ASN A 239 25.86 -18.50 -10.10
CA ASN A 239 27.32 -18.61 -10.19
C ASN A 239 28.03 -17.56 -11.08
N GLY A 240 27.97 -16.28 -10.73
CA GLY A 240 28.91 -15.27 -11.24
C GLY A 240 28.91 -15.02 -12.75
N LYS A 241 27.89 -15.44 -13.51
CA LYS A 241 27.68 -14.98 -14.89
C LYS A 241 26.19 -14.78 -15.15
N SER A 242 25.83 -13.52 -15.42
CA SER A 242 24.52 -13.14 -15.93
C SER A 242 24.28 -13.82 -17.28
N ILE A 243 23.37 -14.79 -17.31
CA ILE A 243 22.82 -15.29 -18.56
C ILE A 243 21.75 -14.28 -18.97
N GLU A 244 22.17 -13.22 -19.68
CA GLU A 244 21.30 -12.38 -20.55
C GLU A 244 22.11 -11.26 -21.24
N VAL A 245 23.15 -11.62 -22.01
CA VAL A 245 23.72 -10.74 -23.07
C VAL A 245 24.26 -11.54 -24.27
N MET A 246 24.45 -12.86 -24.16
CA MET A 246 25.24 -13.63 -25.14
C MET A 246 24.49 -14.19 -26.35
N ASP A 247 23.17 -14.00 -26.46
CA ASP A 247 22.39 -14.48 -27.63
C ASP A 247 21.85 -13.36 -28.55
N MET A 248 22.18 -12.09 -28.29
CA MET A 248 21.86 -10.97 -29.22
C MET A 248 22.83 -10.82 -30.39
N TRP A 249 23.93 -11.59 -30.46
CA TRP A 249 24.97 -11.45 -31.48
C TRP A 249 25.22 -12.72 -32.31
N LYS A 250 24.25 -13.61 -32.42
CA LYS A 250 24.29 -14.70 -33.40
C LYS A 250 23.37 -14.37 -34.58
N ILE A 251 23.90 -13.53 -35.46
CA ILE A 251 23.65 -13.60 -36.91
C ILE A 251 24.78 -14.43 -37.49
#